data_AF-A0A9D3PUB0-F1
#
_entry.id   AF-A0A9D3PUB0-F1
#
_cell.length_a   1.000
_cell.length_b   1.000
_cell.length_c   1.000
_cell.angle_alpha   90.00
_cell.angle_beta   90.00
_cell.angle_gamma   90.00
#
_symmetry.space_group_name_H-M   'P 1'
#
loop_
_entity.id
_entity.type
_entity.pdbx_description
1 polymer ?
#
loop_
_entity_poly.entity_id
_entity_poly.type
_entity_poly.pdbx_seq_one_letter_code
_entity_poly.pdbx_strand_id
1 'polypeptide(L)'
;MESLAERLQLVVLLIHVANTVFVSSLELTLLHTNDVHARMEETSGDSGKCTKGVCFAGVARRYTKIKDIRGREKNVLLLDAGDQFQGTVWFNYYKGAEAAHFMNKLGYDAMALGNHEFDNGVEGLLKPFLQEVNCTVLSANVKPDQTLAPEISGRYLPYKIFNIGSEKVAVVGYTTKETPALSLPGPHLVFEDEVSALQIQVDKLVSLGINKIIALGHSGFEVDKEIAKKVRGIDVVIGGHTNTFLYTGSPPSSEVPEGLYPFMVASEDGRDVPVVQAYAFGKYLGHLKVTFDQAGNIVRATGNPILLDDGVPQDPGILWDVEEWKKNLANYSAQYVGQTLVYLNGTFEECRFRECNLGNMICDAMVHHNIKNADELQWSHVSSCILNGGAIRSSIDERSRNGSITMEEVISVLPFGGTFDLVELKGSTLRKAFEHSVRRYGGNRGEFLQVSGIRVELDISRPVGERVTSLGILCTQCRVPRYDPLEPDQTYRLVLPSYLADGGDGFSMIKEERLKHDSGDMDIAVVANYIYERKRVHPAVEGRIMVSGSATASAGHVILLLLGLSLTLDTGH
;
A
#
# COMPACT_ATOMS: atom_id res chain seq x y z
N MET A 1 71.63 11.74 -46.40
CA MET A 1 71.08 12.05 -45.07
C MET A 1 69.56 12.13 -45.17
N GLU A 2 68.92 11.02 -45.54
CA GLU A 2 67.52 11.03 -45.98
C GLU A 2 66.73 9.79 -45.54
N SER A 3 67.19 9.05 -44.51
CA SER A 3 66.50 7.81 -44.08
C SER A 3 66.31 7.66 -42.57
N LEU A 4 66.55 8.71 -41.78
CA LEU A 4 66.30 8.69 -40.33
C LEU A 4 65.11 9.54 -39.89
N ALA A 5 64.66 10.50 -40.71
CA ALA A 5 63.57 11.41 -40.36
C ALA A 5 62.17 10.80 -40.55
N GLU A 6 61.97 9.96 -41.56
CA GLU A 6 60.65 9.34 -41.83
C GLU A 6 60.32 8.16 -40.90
N ARG A 7 61.32 7.51 -40.30
CA ARG A 7 61.09 6.41 -39.35
C ARG A 7 60.70 6.89 -37.95
N LEU A 8 60.93 8.16 -37.62
CA LEU A 8 60.57 8.73 -36.32
C LEU A 8 59.11 9.22 -36.27
N GLN A 9 58.53 9.62 -37.41
CA GLN A 9 57.12 10.03 -37.48
C GLN A 9 56.15 8.85 -37.39
N LEU A 10 56.55 7.66 -37.84
CA LEU A 10 55.70 6.46 -37.74
C LEU A 10 55.65 5.88 -36.32
N VAL A 11 56.71 6.04 -35.52
CA VAL A 11 56.76 5.58 -34.13
C VAL A 11 56.00 6.54 -33.19
N VAL A 12 55.96 7.85 -33.49
CA VAL A 12 55.17 8.81 -32.72
C VAL A 12 53.67 8.68 -33.02
N LEU A 13 53.28 8.24 -34.21
CA LEU A 13 51.88 7.97 -34.56
C LEU A 13 51.35 6.65 -33.95
N LEU A 14 52.23 5.69 -33.64
CA LEU A 14 51.86 4.42 -33.00
C LEU A 14 51.77 4.49 -31.46
N ILE A 15 52.24 5.57 -30.83
CA ILE A 15 52.16 5.78 -29.37
C ILE A 15 50.91 6.59 -28.96
N HIS A 16 50.18 7.20 -29.91
CA HIS A 16 48.90 7.88 -29.63
C HIS A 16 47.67 6.97 -29.65
N VAL A 17 47.83 5.64 -29.74
CA VAL A 17 46.71 4.67 -29.74
C VAL A 17 46.45 4.06 -28.35
N ALA A 18 47.18 4.46 -27.30
CA ALA A 18 46.95 3.93 -25.95
C ALA A 18 46.33 5.00 -25.03
N ASN A 19 45.16 4.66 -24.47
CA ASN A 19 44.37 5.36 -23.45
C ASN A 19 43.25 6.28 -23.95
N THR A 20 42.41 5.81 -24.87
CA THR A 20 40.96 5.97 -24.60
C THR A 20 40.66 5.16 -23.35
N VAL A 21 40.78 5.79 -22.18
CA VAL A 21 40.12 5.29 -20.98
C VAL A 21 38.64 5.26 -21.34
N PHE A 22 38.11 4.08 -21.65
CA PHE A 22 36.68 3.90 -21.67
C PHE A 22 36.22 4.25 -20.27
N VAL A 23 35.60 5.43 -20.13
CA VAL A 23 34.93 5.83 -18.90
C VAL A 23 33.75 4.87 -18.77
N SER A 24 33.98 3.75 -18.10
CA SER A 24 32.97 2.73 -17.89
C SER A 24 32.01 3.22 -16.80
N SER A 25 30.96 3.93 -17.21
CA SER A 25 29.80 4.22 -16.36
C SER A 25 28.93 2.97 -16.25
N LEU A 26 28.45 2.66 -15.04
CA LEU A 26 27.45 1.60 -14.88
C LEU A 26 26.06 2.17 -15.11
N GLU A 27 25.39 1.70 -16.14
CA GLU A 27 23.96 1.92 -16.32
C GLU A 27 23.21 0.72 -15.73
N LEU A 28 22.31 0.98 -14.77
CA LEU A 28 21.53 -0.01 -14.04
C LEU A 28 20.04 0.30 -14.17
N THR A 29 19.27 -0.70 -14.60
CA THR A 29 17.79 -0.64 -14.62
C THR A 29 17.25 -1.31 -13.37
N LEU A 30 16.51 -0.54 -12.58
CA LEU A 30 15.83 -0.97 -11.37
C LEU A 30 14.34 -1.12 -11.69
N LEU A 31 13.92 -2.36 -11.89
CA LEU A 31 12.51 -2.73 -11.93
C LEU A 31 12.03 -2.92 -10.50
N HIS A 32 10.86 -2.39 -10.16
CA HIS A 32 10.34 -2.56 -8.81
C HIS A 32 8.83 -2.68 -8.71
N THR A 33 8.39 -3.40 -7.69
CA THR A 33 6.99 -3.46 -7.24
C THR A 33 6.93 -3.24 -5.73
N ASN A 34 5.76 -2.82 -5.26
CA ASN A 34 5.44 -2.67 -3.85
C ASN A 34 3.92 -2.87 -3.68
N ASP A 35 3.48 -3.32 -2.50
CA ASP A 35 2.07 -3.37 -2.11
C ASP A 35 1.19 -4.13 -3.12
N VAL A 36 1.70 -5.23 -3.66
CA VAL A 36 0.99 -6.02 -4.69
C VAL A 36 -0.27 -6.66 -4.13
N HIS A 37 -0.29 -6.99 -2.83
CA HIS A 37 -1.46 -7.46 -2.09
C HIS A 37 -2.25 -8.57 -2.83
N ALA A 38 -1.55 -9.67 -3.10
CA ALA A 38 -2.10 -10.89 -3.66
C ALA A 38 -2.89 -10.72 -4.97
N ARG A 39 -2.65 -9.65 -5.75
CA ARG A 39 -3.21 -9.46 -7.09
C ARG A 39 -2.46 -10.31 -8.13
N MET A 40 -2.66 -11.62 -8.03
CA MET A 40 -2.07 -12.62 -8.94
C MET A 40 -2.71 -12.54 -10.32
N GLU A 41 -4.03 -12.41 -10.35
CA GLU A 41 -4.82 -12.19 -11.56
C GLU A 41 -4.81 -10.73 -11.99
N GLU A 42 -5.26 -10.47 -13.22
CA GLU A 42 -5.54 -9.11 -13.67
C GLU A 42 -6.74 -8.51 -12.94
N THR A 43 -6.76 -7.18 -12.84
CA THR A 43 -7.71 -6.42 -12.03
C THR A 43 -8.46 -5.38 -12.87
N SER A 44 -9.54 -4.84 -12.34
CA SER A 44 -10.21 -3.66 -12.91
C SER A 44 -9.37 -2.39 -12.69
N GLY A 45 -9.82 -1.25 -13.24
CA GLY A 45 -9.15 0.05 -13.05
C GLY A 45 -8.92 0.43 -11.59
N ASP A 46 -9.83 0.04 -10.70
CA ASP A 46 -9.78 0.30 -9.26
C ASP A 46 -9.14 -0.85 -8.46
N SER A 47 -8.42 -1.74 -9.14
CA SER A 47 -7.71 -2.89 -8.54
C SER A 47 -8.60 -3.94 -7.88
N GLY A 48 -9.90 -3.92 -8.18
CA GLY A 48 -10.84 -5.00 -7.87
C GLY A 48 -10.85 -6.08 -8.95
N LYS A 49 -11.86 -6.94 -8.94
CA LYS A 49 -12.00 -8.02 -9.93
C LYS A 49 -12.27 -7.48 -11.34
N CYS A 50 -11.50 -7.93 -12.33
CA CYS A 50 -11.80 -7.59 -13.73
C CYS A 50 -12.94 -8.45 -14.29
N THR A 51 -13.96 -7.83 -14.88
CA THR A 51 -15.05 -8.55 -15.56
C THR A 51 -15.48 -7.95 -16.90
N LYS A 52 -15.30 -6.64 -17.11
CA LYS A 52 -15.57 -5.92 -18.36
C LYS A 52 -14.61 -4.74 -18.50
N GLY A 53 -14.29 -4.36 -19.73
CA GLY A 53 -13.41 -3.21 -20.02
C GLY A 53 -11.92 -3.58 -20.03
N VAL A 54 -11.07 -2.57 -19.93
CA VAL A 54 -9.62 -2.73 -19.87
C VAL A 54 -9.25 -3.32 -18.51
N CYS A 55 -8.54 -4.45 -18.52
CA CYS A 55 -7.96 -5.04 -17.32
C CYS A 55 -6.50 -4.61 -17.15
N PHE A 56 -6.06 -4.56 -15.89
CA PHE A 56 -4.74 -4.11 -15.50
C PHE A 56 -4.02 -5.18 -14.67
N ALA A 57 -2.75 -4.95 -14.32
CA ALA A 57 -2.01 -5.77 -13.35
C ALA A 57 -1.87 -7.25 -13.76
N GLY A 58 -1.79 -8.15 -12.77
CA GLY A 58 -1.61 -9.59 -12.92
C GLY A 58 -0.16 -10.00 -13.19
N VAL A 59 0.26 -11.13 -12.59
CA VAL A 59 1.65 -11.62 -12.69
C VAL A 59 2.02 -12.04 -14.11
N ALA A 60 1.05 -12.50 -14.91
CA ALA A 60 1.29 -12.90 -16.30
C ALA A 60 1.64 -11.71 -17.20
N ARG A 61 0.97 -10.57 -17.02
CA ARG A 61 1.26 -9.32 -17.73
C ARG A 61 2.58 -8.70 -17.28
N ARG A 62 2.81 -8.70 -15.96
CA ARG A 62 4.06 -8.23 -15.35
C ARG A 62 5.25 -9.02 -15.88
N TYR A 63 5.13 -10.35 -15.98
CA TYR A 63 6.15 -11.21 -16.55
C TYR A 63 6.53 -10.83 -17.98
N THR A 64 5.53 -10.58 -18.85
CA THR A 64 5.78 -10.12 -20.22
C THR A 64 6.64 -8.87 -20.24
N LYS A 65 6.30 -7.86 -19.43
CA LYS A 65 7.04 -6.59 -19.40
C LYS A 65 8.44 -6.75 -18.82
N ILE A 66 8.60 -7.54 -17.74
CA ILE A 66 9.91 -7.85 -17.16
C ILE A 66 10.81 -8.54 -18.19
N LYS A 67 10.28 -9.55 -18.90
CA LYS A 67 11.01 -10.31 -19.92
C LYS A 67 11.43 -9.43 -21.10
N ASP A 68 10.55 -8.56 -21.56
CA ASP A 68 10.84 -7.58 -22.61
C ASP A 68 12.00 -6.64 -22.22
N ILE A 69 11.96 -6.10 -21.00
CA ILE A 69 13.03 -5.20 -20.50
C ILE A 69 14.35 -5.95 -20.32
N ARG A 70 14.34 -7.14 -19.70
CA ARG A 70 15.54 -7.98 -19.57
C ARG A 70 16.13 -8.42 -20.91
N GLY A 71 15.33 -8.47 -21.98
CA GLY A 71 15.80 -8.73 -23.34
C GLY A 71 16.50 -7.55 -24.00
N ARG A 72 16.26 -6.32 -23.53
CA ARG A 72 16.76 -5.07 -24.12
C ARG A 72 17.85 -4.39 -23.27
N GLU A 73 17.80 -4.55 -21.97
CA GLU A 73 18.70 -3.91 -21.00
C GLU A 73 19.68 -4.93 -20.40
N LYS A 74 20.97 -4.58 -20.30
CA LYS A 74 22.03 -5.51 -19.87
C LYS A 74 22.05 -5.76 -18.36
N ASN A 75 21.87 -4.69 -17.59
CA ASN A 75 22.02 -4.70 -16.13
C ASN A 75 20.66 -4.38 -15.52
N VAL A 76 19.95 -5.41 -15.07
CA VAL A 76 18.59 -5.28 -14.53
C VAL A 76 18.53 -5.95 -13.17
N LEU A 77 18.00 -5.23 -12.18
CA LEU A 77 17.53 -5.82 -10.93
C LEU A 77 16.01 -5.67 -10.85
N LEU A 78 15.32 -6.74 -10.47
CA LEU A 78 13.90 -6.77 -10.15
C LEU A 78 13.74 -6.88 -8.62
N LEU A 79 13.20 -5.84 -8.02
CA LEU A 79 13.14 -5.65 -6.57
C LEU A 79 11.68 -5.55 -6.11
N ASP A 80 11.37 -6.07 -4.93
CA ASP A 80 10.07 -5.90 -4.32
C ASP A 80 10.20 -5.20 -2.97
N ALA A 81 9.42 -4.15 -2.72
CA ALA A 81 9.48 -3.38 -1.50
C ALA A 81 8.46 -3.83 -0.44
N GLY A 82 7.98 -5.08 -0.49
CA GLY A 82 7.13 -5.68 0.53
C GLY A 82 5.64 -5.62 0.23
N ASP A 83 4.86 -6.30 1.08
CA ASP A 83 3.40 -6.45 1.01
C ASP A 83 2.94 -7.15 -0.29
N GLN A 84 3.57 -8.30 -0.58
CA GLN A 84 3.02 -9.30 -1.49
C GLN A 84 1.83 -10.02 -0.85
N PHE A 85 1.93 -10.24 0.46
CA PHE A 85 0.92 -10.91 1.26
C PHE A 85 -0.35 -10.07 1.39
N GLN A 86 -1.42 -10.77 1.77
CA GLN A 86 -2.73 -10.22 2.07
C GLN A 86 -3.47 -9.61 0.86
N GLY A 87 -4.80 -9.51 0.94
CA GLY A 87 -5.59 -8.64 0.06
C GLY A 87 -6.52 -9.33 -0.93
N THR A 88 -6.32 -10.61 -1.25
CA THR A 88 -7.30 -11.41 -2.02
C THR A 88 -7.40 -12.83 -1.48
N VAL A 89 -8.42 -13.53 -1.94
CA VAL A 89 -8.64 -14.96 -1.67
C VAL A 89 -7.43 -15.85 -1.98
N TRP A 90 -6.53 -15.42 -2.87
CA TRP A 90 -5.29 -16.12 -3.16
C TRP A 90 -4.45 -16.29 -1.89
N PHE A 91 -4.21 -15.20 -1.16
CA PHE A 91 -3.47 -15.26 0.09
C PHE A 91 -4.24 -16.01 1.17
N ASN A 92 -5.57 -15.79 1.27
CA ASN A 92 -6.39 -16.47 2.27
C ASN A 92 -6.29 -18.00 2.15
N TYR A 93 -6.19 -18.53 0.93
CA TYR A 93 -6.08 -19.96 0.65
C TYR A 93 -4.64 -20.47 0.62
N TYR A 94 -3.75 -19.81 -0.11
CA TYR A 94 -2.37 -20.26 -0.37
C TYR A 94 -1.33 -19.79 0.64
N LYS A 95 -1.69 -18.83 1.49
CA LYS A 95 -0.90 -18.40 2.66
C LYS A 95 0.54 -17.98 2.32
N GLY A 96 0.79 -17.44 1.13
CA GLY A 96 2.10 -16.99 0.68
C GLY A 96 2.82 -17.95 -0.28
N ALA A 97 2.31 -19.18 -0.50
CA ALA A 97 2.87 -20.10 -1.50
C ALA A 97 2.76 -19.51 -2.91
N GLU A 98 1.65 -18.82 -3.19
CA GLU A 98 1.42 -18.14 -4.46
C GLU A 98 2.45 -17.03 -4.70
N ALA A 99 2.77 -16.27 -3.65
CA ALA A 99 3.76 -15.19 -3.73
C ALA A 99 5.15 -15.78 -4.03
N ALA A 100 5.59 -16.80 -3.25
CA ALA A 100 6.87 -17.47 -3.49
C ALA A 100 6.96 -18.05 -4.91
N HIS A 101 5.92 -18.77 -5.35
CA HIS A 101 5.87 -19.40 -6.67
C HIS A 101 5.98 -18.40 -7.82
N PHE A 102 5.13 -17.37 -7.83
CA PHE A 102 5.14 -16.40 -8.94
C PHE A 102 6.34 -15.45 -8.87
N MET A 103 6.82 -15.06 -7.69
CA MET A 103 8.08 -14.29 -7.60
C MET A 103 9.27 -15.08 -8.14
N ASN A 104 9.33 -16.39 -7.88
CA ASN A 104 10.35 -17.26 -8.44
C ASN A 104 10.26 -17.34 -9.98
N LYS A 105 9.04 -17.49 -10.53
CA LYS A 105 8.82 -17.52 -11.97
C LYS A 105 9.21 -16.20 -12.65
N LEU A 106 8.88 -15.07 -12.02
CA LEU A 106 9.23 -13.73 -12.50
C LEU A 106 10.72 -13.43 -12.32
N GLY A 107 11.41 -14.19 -11.47
CA GLY A 107 12.83 -14.07 -11.20
C GLY A 107 13.14 -12.78 -10.45
N TYR A 108 12.47 -12.51 -9.34
CA TYR A 108 12.85 -11.41 -8.45
C TYR A 108 14.27 -11.63 -7.92
N ASP A 109 15.03 -10.54 -7.77
CA ASP A 109 16.42 -10.57 -7.28
C ASP A 109 16.46 -10.39 -5.76
N ALA A 110 15.67 -9.46 -5.23
CA ALA A 110 15.46 -9.26 -3.79
C ALA A 110 14.05 -8.79 -3.47
N MET A 111 13.64 -9.02 -2.22
CA MET A 111 12.41 -8.50 -1.63
C MET A 111 12.72 -7.94 -0.24
N ALA A 112 12.20 -6.77 0.11
CA ALA A 112 12.14 -6.35 1.50
C ALA A 112 10.87 -6.89 2.17
N LEU A 113 10.94 -7.21 3.46
CA LEU A 113 9.73 -7.56 4.23
C LEU A 113 8.87 -6.30 4.44
N GLY A 114 7.60 -6.38 4.08
CA GLY A 114 6.54 -5.47 4.50
C GLY A 114 5.87 -5.90 5.79
N ASN A 115 4.87 -5.13 6.23
CA ASN A 115 4.15 -5.47 7.46
C ASN A 115 3.21 -6.66 7.24
N HIS A 116 2.59 -6.79 6.07
CA HIS A 116 1.61 -7.85 5.81
C HIS A 116 2.24 -9.23 5.62
N GLU A 117 3.56 -9.30 5.43
CA GLU A 117 4.30 -10.56 5.49
C GLU A 117 4.20 -11.25 6.87
N PHE A 118 3.83 -10.52 7.92
CA PHE A 118 3.66 -11.04 9.29
C PHE A 118 2.21 -11.36 9.66
N ASP A 119 1.25 -11.29 8.72
CA ASP A 119 -0.19 -11.44 9.02
C ASP A 119 -0.56 -12.82 9.54
N ASN A 120 0.13 -13.87 9.06
CA ASN A 120 -0.04 -15.24 9.56
C ASN A 120 0.99 -15.57 10.67
N GLY A 121 1.53 -14.55 11.32
CA GLY A 121 2.62 -14.67 12.28
C GLY A 121 3.94 -15.13 11.67
N VAL A 122 4.94 -15.31 12.54
CA VAL A 122 6.28 -15.74 12.11
C VAL A 122 6.26 -17.12 11.47
N GLU A 123 5.40 -18.03 11.94
CA GLU A 123 5.25 -19.36 11.35
C GLU A 123 4.74 -19.27 9.90
N GLY A 124 3.73 -18.45 9.64
CA GLY A 124 3.20 -18.24 8.29
C GLY A 124 4.13 -17.47 7.36
N LEU A 125 5.00 -16.62 7.91
CA LEU A 125 6.11 -16.03 7.15
C LEU A 125 7.16 -17.10 6.79
N LEU A 126 7.56 -17.92 7.77
CA LEU A 126 8.54 -18.98 7.57
C LEU A 126 8.06 -20.00 6.54
N LYS A 127 6.82 -20.46 6.65
CA LYS A 127 6.24 -21.49 5.79
C LYS A 127 4.87 -21.05 5.24
N PRO A 128 4.67 -21.18 3.93
CA PRO A 128 5.59 -21.73 2.93
C PRO A 128 6.65 -20.73 2.41
N PHE A 129 6.44 -19.42 2.60
CA PHE A 129 7.11 -18.40 1.82
C PHE A 129 8.65 -18.38 1.94
N LEU A 130 9.22 -18.17 3.13
CA LEU A 130 10.68 -18.12 3.30
C LEU A 130 11.39 -19.47 3.07
N GLN A 131 10.64 -20.57 2.95
CA GLN A 131 11.19 -21.86 2.55
C GLN A 131 11.29 -22.03 1.05
N GLU A 132 10.42 -21.37 0.29
CA GLU A 132 10.24 -21.62 -1.14
C GLU A 132 10.73 -20.47 -2.03
N VAL A 133 10.77 -19.23 -1.52
CA VAL A 133 11.21 -18.08 -2.31
C VAL A 133 12.73 -18.14 -2.59
N ASN A 134 13.12 -17.90 -3.84
CA ASN A 134 14.50 -17.96 -4.31
C ASN A 134 15.21 -16.60 -4.27
N CYS A 135 14.46 -15.50 -4.32
CA CYS A 135 15.04 -14.17 -4.19
C CYS A 135 15.56 -13.95 -2.77
N THR A 136 16.52 -13.03 -2.60
CA THR A 136 16.99 -12.73 -1.24
C THR A 136 15.97 -11.87 -0.51
N VAL A 137 15.46 -12.34 0.63
CA VAL A 137 14.56 -11.55 1.49
C VAL A 137 15.37 -10.70 2.46
N LEU A 138 15.00 -9.41 2.60
CA LEU A 138 15.79 -8.39 3.25
C LEU A 138 15.02 -7.64 4.34
N SER A 139 15.67 -7.44 5.49
CA SER A 139 15.29 -6.44 6.50
C SER A 139 16.44 -6.23 7.50
N ALA A 140 16.96 -5.01 7.59
CA ALA A 140 18.08 -4.67 8.45
C ALA A 140 17.66 -4.31 9.88
N ASN A 141 16.44 -3.82 10.07
CA ASN A 141 15.93 -3.31 11.33
C ASN A 141 14.99 -4.27 12.07
N VAL A 142 14.70 -5.45 11.50
CA VAL A 142 14.01 -6.53 12.23
C VAL A 142 15.04 -7.42 12.91
N LYS A 143 14.91 -7.60 14.23
CA LYS A 143 15.81 -8.41 15.06
C LYS A 143 15.03 -9.47 15.82
N PRO A 144 15.34 -10.77 15.65
CA PRO A 144 14.80 -11.79 16.53
C PRO A 144 15.55 -11.77 17.87
N ASP A 145 14.82 -12.00 18.95
CA ASP A 145 15.44 -12.29 20.24
C ASP A 145 16.09 -13.69 20.26
N GLN A 146 16.69 -14.06 21.39
CA GLN A 146 17.37 -15.36 21.53
C GLN A 146 16.41 -16.56 21.42
N THR A 147 15.12 -16.37 21.66
CA THR A 147 14.10 -17.41 21.57
C THR A 147 13.82 -17.75 20.11
N LEU A 148 13.62 -16.72 19.27
CA LEU A 148 13.25 -16.91 17.86
C LEU A 148 14.45 -16.99 16.90
N ALA A 149 15.62 -16.47 17.31
CA ALA A 149 16.80 -16.42 16.47
C ALA A 149 17.19 -17.76 15.83
N PRO A 150 17.16 -18.93 16.51
CA PRO A 150 17.51 -20.20 15.89
C PRO A 150 16.60 -20.61 14.71
N GLU A 151 15.35 -20.15 14.70
CA GLU A 151 14.35 -20.54 13.70
C GLU A 151 14.36 -19.64 12.45
N ILE A 152 14.55 -18.34 12.65
CA ILE A 152 14.40 -17.33 11.59
C ILE A 152 15.72 -16.74 11.09
N SER A 153 16.82 -16.87 11.86
CA SER A 153 18.11 -16.28 11.44
C SER A 153 18.61 -16.90 10.14
N GLY A 154 19.02 -16.04 9.21
CA GLY A 154 19.48 -16.45 7.88
C GLY A 154 18.38 -16.75 6.87
N ARG A 155 17.09 -16.71 7.27
CA ARG A 155 15.95 -16.77 6.35
C ARG A 155 15.69 -15.43 5.66
N TYR A 156 16.06 -14.34 6.32
CA TYR A 156 16.20 -13.01 5.72
C TYR A 156 17.55 -12.42 6.13
N LEU A 157 18.04 -11.44 5.37
CA LEU A 157 19.35 -10.81 5.56
C LEU A 157 19.21 -9.29 5.72
N PRO A 158 20.14 -8.60 6.37
CA PRO A 158 20.11 -7.13 6.39
C PRO A 158 20.36 -6.52 5.01
N TYR A 159 21.21 -7.16 4.19
CA TYR A 159 21.56 -6.71 2.85
C TYR A 159 22.00 -7.87 1.95
N LYS A 160 22.04 -7.62 0.65
CA LYS A 160 22.64 -8.50 -0.38
C LYS A 160 23.54 -7.69 -1.30
N ILE A 161 24.69 -8.26 -1.67
CA ILE A 161 25.58 -7.70 -2.69
C ILE A 161 25.39 -8.50 -3.98
N PHE A 162 25.06 -7.81 -5.06
CA PHE A 162 24.89 -8.34 -6.42
C PHE A 162 26.11 -8.00 -7.27
N ASN A 163 26.58 -8.96 -8.06
CA ASN A 163 27.62 -8.72 -9.07
C ASN A 163 26.92 -8.38 -10.39
N ILE A 164 27.10 -7.15 -10.86
CA ILE A 164 26.49 -6.63 -12.09
C ILE A 164 27.62 -6.36 -13.08
N GLY A 165 27.87 -7.31 -13.98
CA GLY A 165 29.09 -7.31 -14.79
C GLY A 165 30.34 -7.38 -13.89
N SER A 166 31.22 -6.39 -14.00
CA SER A 166 32.39 -6.23 -13.12
C SER A 166 32.13 -5.43 -11.85
N GLU A 167 30.95 -4.81 -11.73
CA GLU A 167 30.61 -3.92 -10.63
C GLU A 167 29.87 -4.68 -9.51
N LYS A 168 29.85 -4.08 -8.32
CA LYS A 168 29.07 -4.57 -7.18
C LYS A 168 28.02 -3.54 -6.77
N VAL A 169 26.79 -3.99 -6.58
CA VAL A 169 25.67 -3.19 -6.11
C VAL A 169 25.10 -3.85 -4.86
N ALA A 170 24.99 -3.11 -3.76
CA ALA A 170 24.35 -3.61 -2.56
C ALA A 170 22.90 -3.14 -2.48
N VAL A 171 22.03 -4.02 -1.98
CA VAL A 171 20.65 -3.70 -1.61
C VAL A 171 20.50 -3.96 -0.12
N VAL A 172 20.10 -2.96 0.65
CA VAL A 172 19.89 -3.02 2.10
C VAL A 172 18.39 -2.89 2.43
N GLY A 173 17.88 -3.80 3.24
CA GLY A 173 16.44 -3.93 3.54
C GLY A 173 15.98 -3.10 4.74
N TYR A 174 14.74 -2.62 4.75
CA TYR A 174 14.09 -2.08 5.95
C TYR A 174 12.56 -2.34 5.96
N THR A 175 11.98 -2.38 7.15
CA THR A 175 10.55 -2.67 7.38
C THR A 175 9.98 -1.69 8.40
N THR A 176 8.73 -1.24 8.23
CA THR A 176 8.10 -0.28 9.14
C THR A 176 8.16 -0.70 10.60
N LYS A 177 8.64 0.21 11.46
CA LYS A 177 8.57 0.02 12.92
C LYS A 177 7.15 -0.05 13.47
N GLU A 178 6.15 0.31 12.68
CA GLU A 178 4.73 0.20 13.04
C GLU A 178 4.19 -1.24 12.90
N THR A 179 4.96 -2.19 12.34
CA THR A 179 4.51 -3.58 12.10
C THR A 179 3.84 -4.26 13.30
N PRO A 180 4.34 -4.13 14.56
CA PRO A 180 3.66 -4.72 15.72
C PRO A 180 2.25 -4.19 16.00
N ALA A 181 1.91 -3.00 15.47
CA ALA A 181 0.57 -2.42 15.56
C ALA A 181 -0.27 -2.72 14.31
N LEU A 182 0.34 -3.14 13.21
CA LEU A 182 -0.29 -3.33 11.90
C LEU A 182 -0.54 -4.81 11.56
N SER A 183 0.21 -5.72 12.18
CA SER A 183 0.20 -7.15 11.86
C SER A 183 0.49 -8.00 13.11
N LEU A 184 0.85 -9.28 12.94
CA LEU A 184 1.01 -10.26 14.03
C LEU A 184 2.45 -10.80 14.17
N PRO A 185 3.51 -9.96 14.25
CA PRO A 185 4.89 -10.45 14.32
C PRO A 185 5.24 -11.17 15.64
N GLY A 186 4.34 -11.13 16.65
CA GLY A 186 4.58 -11.70 17.96
C GLY A 186 5.57 -10.88 18.81
N PRO A 187 5.85 -11.31 20.06
CA PRO A 187 6.65 -10.54 21.00
C PRO A 187 8.17 -10.70 20.82
N HIS A 188 8.60 -11.65 19.98
CA HIS A 188 10.00 -12.06 19.84
C HIS A 188 10.74 -11.40 18.67
N LEU A 189 10.08 -10.46 17.98
CA LEU A 189 10.68 -9.63 16.94
C LEU A 189 10.69 -8.17 17.38
N VAL A 190 11.86 -7.56 17.36
CA VAL A 190 12.05 -6.13 17.60
C VAL A 190 12.21 -5.42 16.27
N PHE A 191 11.42 -4.37 16.06
CA PHE A 191 11.49 -3.50 14.89
C PHE A 191 12.17 -2.19 15.30
N GLU A 192 13.45 -2.09 14.97
CA GLU A 192 14.30 -0.94 15.30
C GLU A 192 14.01 0.26 14.37
N ASP A 193 14.51 1.44 14.74
CA ASP A 193 14.49 2.63 13.89
C ASP A 193 15.23 2.39 12.57
N GLU A 194 14.58 2.70 11.46
CA GLU A 194 15.05 2.37 10.12
C GLU A 194 16.36 3.07 9.79
N VAL A 195 16.44 4.39 10.03
CA VAL A 195 17.63 5.21 9.72
C VAL A 195 18.85 4.70 10.49
N SER A 196 18.67 4.45 11.78
CA SER A 196 19.76 3.98 12.66
C SER A 196 20.25 2.59 12.26
N ALA A 197 19.33 1.67 12.00
CA ALA A 197 19.69 0.31 11.59
C ALA A 197 20.34 0.26 10.20
N LEU A 198 19.86 1.07 9.25
CA LEU A 198 20.43 1.18 7.91
C LEU A 198 21.85 1.75 7.92
N GLN A 199 22.09 2.84 8.67
CA GLN A 199 23.43 3.46 8.70
C GLN A 199 24.52 2.47 9.11
N ILE A 200 24.26 1.59 10.07
CA ILE A 200 25.20 0.54 10.50
C ILE A 200 25.57 -0.39 9.34
N GLN A 201 24.58 -0.81 8.55
CA GLN A 201 24.82 -1.71 7.41
C GLN A 201 25.50 -0.99 6.25
N VAL A 202 25.14 0.26 6.00
CA VAL A 202 25.73 1.09 4.93
C VAL A 202 27.19 1.38 5.24
N ASP A 203 27.54 1.77 6.46
CA ASP A 203 28.94 1.99 6.87
C ASP A 203 29.78 0.72 6.69
N LYS A 204 29.21 -0.44 7.04
CA LYS A 204 29.85 -1.74 6.80
C LYS A 204 30.07 -2.01 5.32
N LEU A 205 29.07 -1.78 4.46
CA LEU A 205 29.17 -1.96 3.01
C LEU A 205 30.24 -1.05 2.40
N VAL A 206 30.28 0.21 2.81
CA VAL A 206 31.32 1.18 2.39
C VAL A 206 32.71 0.72 2.82
N SER A 207 32.87 0.20 4.05
CA SER A 207 34.15 -0.35 4.52
C SER A 207 34.64 -1.57 3.72
N LEU A 208 33.71 -2.30 3.07
CA LEU A 208 33.99 -3.41 2.16
C LEU A 208 34.29 -2.96 0.72
N GLY A 209 34.36 -1.64 0.49
CA GLY A 209 34.62 -1.05 -0.82
C GLY A 209 33.40 -1.02 -1.75
N ILE A 210 32.19 -1.17 -1.23
CA ILE A 210 30.95 -1.01 -2.01
C ILE A 210 30.60 0.48 -2.09
N ASN A 211 30.40 0.98 -3.31
CA ASN A 211 30.10 2.38 -3.58
C ASN A 211 28.78 2.60 -4.34
N LYS A 212 27.93 1.58 -4.44
CA LYS A 212 26.60 1.64 -5.08
C LYS A 212 25.61 0.92 -4.17
N ILE A 213 24.78 1.67 -3.46
CA ILE A 213 23.94 1.14 -2.38
C ILE A 213 22.48 1.61 -2.56
N ILE A 214 21.58 0.63 -2.66
CA ILE A 214 20.14 0.83 -2.79
C ILE A 214 19.49 0.48 -1.46
N ALA A 215 18.69 1.39 -0.90
CA ALA A 215 17.73 1.07 0.15
C ALA A 215 16.46 0.49 -0.48
N LEU A 216 16.02 -0.66 0.00
CA LEU A 216 14.77 -1.30 -0.42
C LEU A 216 13.93 -1.57 0.83
N GLY A 217 12.71 -1.06 0.92
CA GLY A 217 11.95 -1.29 2.14
C GLY A 217 10.54 -0.74 2.19
N HIS A 218 9.94 -0.92 3.36
CA HIS A 218 8.49 -0.84 3.52
C HIS A 218 8.11 0.02 4.74
N SER A 219 8.40 1.32 4.70
CA SER A 219 8.09 2.26 5.81
C SER A 219 7.29 3.49 5.40
N GLY A 220 6.94 3.61 4.11
CA GLY A 220 6.16 4.72 3.60
C GLY A 220 7.01 5.90 3.13
N PHE A 221 6.45 6.66 2.21
CA PHE A 221 7.18 7.66 1.43
C PHE A 221 7.86 8.76 2.27
N GLU A 222 7.28 9.15 3.41
CA GLU A 222 7.93 10.09 4.33
C GLU A 222 9.18 9.51 4.99
N VAL A 223 9.15 8.23 5.40
CA VAL A 223 10.31 7.56 5.97
C VAL A 223 11.36 7.30 4.88
N ASP A 224 10.93 6.97 3.67
CA ASP A 224 11.82 6.81 2.51
C ASP A 224 12.61 8.10 2.22
N LYS A 225 11.95 9.26 2.28
CA LYS A 225 12.60 10.58 2.16
C LYS A 225 13.57 10.84 3.31
N GLU A 226 13.21 10.49 4.54
CA GLU A 226 14.10 10.63 5.69
C GLU A 226 15.34 9.72 5.59
N ILE A 227 15.19 8.49 5.08
CA ILE A 227 16.29 7.56 4.81
C ILE A 227 17.22 8.15 3.74
N ALA A 228 16.67 8.60 2.62
CA ALA A 228 17.42 9.24 1.53
C ALA A 228 18.19 10.48 2.03
N LYS A 229 17.58 11.23 2.96
CA LYS A 229 18.18 12.43 3.53
C LYS A 229 19.32 12.14 4.51
N LYS A 230 19.11 11.20 5.43
CA LYS A 230 19.96 11.02 6.63
C LYS A 230 20.97 9.89 6.53
N VAL A 231 20.68 8.82 5.78
CA VAL A 231 21.58 7.66 5.73
C VAL A 231 22.68 7.90 4.70
N ARG A 232 23.86 8.26 5.18
CA ARG A 232 25.03 8.58 4.34
C ARG A 232 25.49 7.35 3.58
N GLY A 233 25.73 7.50 2.28
CA GLY A 233 26.17 6.42 1.40
C GLY A 233 25.05 5.67 0.65
N ILE A 234 23.77 5.95 0.92
CA ILE A 234 22.66 5.45 0.09
C ILE A 234 22.57 6.27 -1.18
N ASP A 235 22.42 5.60 -2.33
CA ASP A 235 22.32 6.23 -3.65
C ASP A 235 20.89 6.23 -4.20
N VAL A 236 20.08 5.22 -3.87
CA VAL A 236 18.68 5.11 -4.32
C VAL A 236 17.83 4.58 -3.19
N VAL A 237 16.60 5.09 -3.04
CA VAL A 237 15.58 4.51 -2.13
C VAL A 237 14.39 4.01 -2.95
N ILE A 238 14.05 2.74 -2.78
CA ILE A 238 12.87 2.09 -3.36
C ILE A 238 11.95 1.67 -2.21
N GLY A 239 10.80 2.32 -2.12
CA GLY A 239 9.87 2.18 -1.01
C GLY A 239 8.55 1.47 -1.36
N GLY A 240 7.72 1.30 -0.33
CA GLY A 240 6.33 0.82 -0.39
C GLY A 240 5.50 1.34 0.79
N HIS A 241 4.45 0.63 1.20
CA HIS A 241 3.59 0.86 2.36
C HIS A 241 2.50 1.94 2.18
N THR A 242 2.87 3.09 1.64
CA THR A 242 1.97 4.24 1.49
C THR A 242 1.29 4.31 0.14
N ASN A 243 1.42 3.26 -0.68
CA ASN A 243 0.85 3.17 -2.03
C ASN A 243 1.14 4.41 -2.91
N THR A 244 2.28 5.06 -2.70
CA THR A 244 2.54 6.37 -3.28
C THR A 244 2.71 6.25 -4.79
N PHE A 245 1.94 7.03 -5.53
CA PHE A 245 2.08 7.14 -6.97
C PHE A 245 2.94 8.36 -7.33
N LEU A 246 4.08 8.12 -7.97
CA LEU A 246 4.96 9.16 -8.48
C LEU A 246 4.99 9.08 -10.01
N TYR A 247 4.92 10.23 -10.67
CA TYR A 247 4.95 10.27 -12.14
C TYR A 247 5.53 11.58 -12.64
N THR A 248 6.37 11.50 -13.68
CA THR A 248 6.88 12.68 -14.40
C THR A 248 6.16 12.81 -15.73
N GLY A 249 5.40 13.90 -15.90
CA GLY A 249 4.57 14.16 -17.08
C GLY A 249 3.08 13.89 -16.82
N SER A 250 2.33 13.61 -17.87
CA SER A 250 0.90 13.27 -17.75
C SER A 250 0.71 11.82 -17.29
N PRO A 251 0.03 11.57 -16.15
CA PRO A 251 -0.19 10.21 -15.67
C PRO A 251 -1.08 9.40 -16.64
N PRO A 252 -0.86 8.08 -16.79
CA PRO A 252 -1.50 7.27 -17.82
C PRO A 252 -2.84 6.67 -17.39
N SER A 253 -3.26 6.87 -16.13
CA SER A 253 -4.52 6.32 -15.58
C SER A 253 -5.12 7.30 -14.56
N SER A 254 -6.03 6.80 -13.71
CA SER A 254 -6.79 7.54 -12.70
C SER A 254 -5.98 8.06 -11.51
N GLU A 255 -4.83 7.44 -11.23
CA GLU A 255 -4.03 7.79 -10.05
C GLU A 255 -3.43 9.19 -10.17
N VAL A 256 -3.55 9.98 -9.10
CA VAL A 256 -3.00 11.34 -9.03
C VAL A 256 -1.58 11.27 -8.48
N PRO A 257 -0.55 11.75 -9.20
CA PRO A 257 0.82 11.73 -8.70
C PRO A 257 0.99 12.61 -7.45
N GLU A 258 1.60 12.07 -6.40
CA GLU A 258 2.01 12.82 -5.20
C GLU A 258 3.31 13.61 -5.43
N GLY A 259 4.03 13.30 -6.50
CA GLY A 259 5.29 13.94 -6.87
C GLY A 259 5.87 13.41 -8.18
N LEU A 260 7.03 13.96 -8.55
CA LEU A 260 7.78 13.50 -9.73
C LEU A 260 8.37 12.12 -9.50
N TYR A 261 8.59 11.39 -10.59
CA TYR A 261 9.35 10.14 -10.60
C TYR A 261 10.69 10.33 -11.33
N PRO A 262 11.84 10.04 -10.69
CA PRO A 262 12.00 9.85 -9.25
C PRO A 262 11.77 11.16 -8.47
N PHE A 263 11.43 11.05 -7.18
CA PHE A 263 11.43 12.21 -6.29
C PHE A 263 12.85 12.43 -5.78
N MET A 264 13.46 13.57 -6.08
CA MET A 264 14.85 13.85 -5.69
C MET A 264 14.91 14.44 -4.29
N VAL A 265 15.66 13.80 -3.39
CA VAL A 265 15.92 14.27 -2.04
C VAL A 265 17.35 14.76 -1.92
N ALA A 266 17.53 16.00 -1.48
CA ALA A 266 18.85 16.51 -1.11
C ALA A 266 19.27 15.87 0.23
N SER A 267 20.32 15.07 0.20
CA SER A 267 20.88 14.41 1.38
C SER A 267 21.74 15.36 2.21
N GLU A 268 21.94 15.02 3.49
CA GLU A 268 22.80 15.79 4.39
C GLU A 268 24.29 15.71 4.02
N ASP A 269 24.69 14.71 3.21
CA ASP A 269 26.03 14.60 2.63
C ASP A 269 26.19 15.32 1.27
N GLY A 270 25.16 16.08 0.84
CA GLY A 270 25.24 16.99 -0.31
C GLY A 270 25.01 16.33 -1.68
N ARG A 271 24.39 15.15 -1.71
CA ARG A 271 24.01 14.43 -2.94
C ARG A 271 22.50 14.55 -3.17
N ASP A 272 22.08 14.31 -4.42
CA ASP A 272 20.66 14.14 -4.73
C ASP A 272 20.34 12.64 -4.84
N VAL A 273 19.48 12.15 -3.96
CA VAL A 273 19.11 10.75 -3.85
C VAL A 273 17.69 10.55 -4.44
N PRO A 274 17.54 9.79 -5.54
CA PRO A 274 16.22 9.44 -6.07
C PRO A 274 15.47 8.49 -5.12
N VAL A 275 14.22 8.87 -4.81
CA VAL A 275 13.25 8.07 -4.08
C VAL A 275 12.11 7.67 -5.01
N VAL A 276 11.74 6.39 -5.02
CA VAL A 276 10.68 5.85 -5.89
C VAL A 276 9.74 4.90 -5.14
N GLN A 277 8.47 4.95 -5.53
CA GLN A 277 7.43 3.93 -5.27
C GLN A 277 6.63 3.72 -6.57
N ALA A 278 5.84 2.65 -6.65
CA ALA A 278 5.08 2.28 -7.85
C ALA A 278 3.59 2.04 -7.56
N TYR A 279 2.94 2.96 -6.82
CA TYR A 279 1.53 2.85 -6.42
C TYR A 279 1.30 1.55 -5.63
N ALA A 280 0.47 0.63 -6.11
CA ALA A 280 0.14 -0.63 -5.45
C ALA A 280 -0.51 -1.62 -6.44
N PHE A 281 -0.89 -2.78 -5.91
CA PHE A 281 -1.78 -3.78 -6.53
C PHE A 281 -1.24 -4.40 -7.82
N GLY A 282 0.05 -4.18 -8.10
CA GLY A 282 0.68 -4.61 -9.34
C GLY A 282 0.15 -3.91 -10.59
N LYS A 283 -0.62 -2.81 -10.47
CA LYS A 283 -1.14 -2.04 -11.62
C LYS A 283 -0.01 -1.41 -12.44
N TYR A 284 1.11 -1.11 -11.78
CA TYR A 284 2.31 -0.57 -12.39
C TYR A 284 3.52 -1.47 -12.14
N LEU A 285 4.48 -1.41 -13.07
CA LEU A 285 5.86 -1.86 -12.84
C LEU A 285 6.77 -0.63 -12.76
N GLY A 286 7.33 -0.37 -11.59
CA GLY A 286 8.34 0.67 -11.41
C GLY A 286 9.53 0.43 -12.33
N HIS A 287 9.99 1.48 -13.02
CA HIS A 287 11.12 1.41 -13.95
C HIS A 287 11.99 2.65 -13.80
N LEU A 288 13.07 2.53 -13.02
CA LEU A 288 14.08 3.57 -12.83
C LEU A 288 15.38 3.16 -13.51
N LYS A 289 15.94 4.05 -14.33
CA LYS A 289 17.25 3.86 -14.96
C LYS A 289 18.24 4.83 -14.33
N VAL A 290 19.29 4.27 -13.73
CA VAL A 290 20.32 5.01 -13.00
C VAL A 290 21.67 4.81 -13.66
N THR A 291 22.39 5.90 -13.89
CA THR A 291 23.76 5.88 -14.40
C THR A 291 24.70 6.31 -13.29
N PHE A 292 25.65 5.44 -12.96
CA PHE A 292 26.71 5.68 -11.99
C PHE A 292 28.04 5.98 -12.70
N ASP A 293 28.81 6.91 -12.14
CA ASP A 293 30.22 7.06 -12.46
C ASP A 293 31.09 5.96 -11.80
N GLN A 294 32.40 6.00 -12.03
CA GLN A 294 33.34 5.04 -11.45
C GLN A 294 33.49 5.18 -9.93
N ALA A 295 33.30 6.39 -9.39
CA ALA A 295 33.34 6.65 -7.96
C ALA A 295 32.08 6.15 -7.24
N GLY A 296 31.01 5.82 -7.98
CA GLY A 296 29.74 5.36 -7.45
C GLY A 296 28.69 6.47 -7.32
N ASN A 297 28.94 7.68 -7.83
CA ASN A 297 27.97 8.76 -7.80
C ASN A 297 26.95 8.61 -8.93
N ILE A 298 25.69 8.94 -8.65
CA ILE A 298 24.66 9.03 -9.68
C ILE A 298 24.90 10.28 -10.52
N VAL A 299 25.08 10.09 -11.83
CA VAL A 299 25.13 11.19 -12.81
C VAL A 299 23.78 11.44 -13.47
N ARG A 300 22.90 10.44 -13.45
CA ARG A 300 21.55 10.52 -14.02
C ARG A 300 20.63 9.48 -13.41
N ALA A 301 19.42 9.89 -13.05
CA ALA A 301 18.33 8.98 -12.65
C ALA A 301 17.04 9.41 -13.40
N THR A 302 16.52 8.55 -14.27
CA THR A 302 15.34 8.86 -15.09
C THR A 302 14.45 7.63 -15.26
N GLY A 303 13.14 7.83 -15.32
CA GLY A 303 12.20 6.73 -15.52
C GLY A 303 10.76 7.16 -15.31
N ASN A 304 9.86 6.18 -15.26
CA ASN A 304 8.46 6.32 -14.84
C ASN A 304 7.91 4.91 -14.56
N PRO A 305 6.90 4.76 -13.67
CA PRO A 305 6.19 3.50 -13.53
C PRO A 305 5.43 3.17 -14.83
N ILE A 306 5.53 1.93 -15.28
CA ILE A 306 4.91 1.44 -16.52
C ILE A 306 3.53 0.89 -16.17
N LEU A 307 2.47 1.48 -16.74
CA LEU A 307 1.11 0.97 -16.61
C LEU A 307 1.02 -0.42 -17.27
N LEU A 308 0.48 -1.39 -16.54
CA LEU A 308 0.27 -2.75 -17.02
C LEU A 308 -1.20 -2.92 -17.42
N ASP A 309 -1.61 -2.32 -18.53
CA ASP A 309 -2.95 -2.43 -19.12
C ASP A 309 -3.03 -3.53 -20.21
N ASP A 310 -4.14 -3.58 -20.95
CA ASP A 310 -4.35 -4.53 -22.04
C ASP A 310 -3.44 -4.32 -23.27
N GLY A 311 -2.71 -3.19 -23.34
CA GLY A 311 -1.63 -2.97 -24.30
C GLY A 311 -0.40 -3.84 -24.03
N VAL A 312 -0.26 -4.39 -22.82
CA VAL A 312 0.75 -5.40 -22.49
C VAL A 312 0.07 -6.78 -22.47
N PRO A 313 0.43 -7.70 -23.38
CA PRO A 313 -0.20 -9.02 -23.39
C PRO A 313 0.23 -9.85 -22.17
N GLN A 314 -0.67 -10.71 -21.69
CA GLN A 314 -0.35 -11.68 -20.65
C GLN A 314 0.53 -12.81 -21.24
N ASP A 315 1.58 -13.21 -20.53
CA ASP A 315 2.39 -14.35 -20.94
C ASP A 315 1.56 -15.65 -20.85
N PRO A 316 1.42 -16.42 -21.95
CA PRO A 316 0.54 -17.58 -21.97
C PRO A 316 0.93 -18.68 -20.97
N GLY A 317 2.23 -18.84 -20.69
CA GLY A 317 2.72 -19.86 -19.78
C GLY A 317 2.42 -19.50 -18.32
N ILE A 318 2.66 -18.24 -17.95
CA ILE A 318 2.31 -17.75 -16.61
C ILE A 318 0.80 -17.68 -16.41
N LEU A 319 0.04 -17.24 -17.43
CA LEU A 319 -1.42 -17.20 -17.36
C LEU A 319 -2.01 -18.61 -17.16
N TRP A 320 -1.49 -19.61 -17.86
CA TRP A 320 -1.92 -21.00 -17.66
C TRP A 320 -1.66 -21.48 -16.22
N ASP A 321 -0.51 -21.13 -15.65
CA ASP A 321 -0.15 -21.45 -14.25
C ASP A 321 -1.11 -20.76 -13.26
N VAL A 322 -1.41 -19.47 -13.47
CA VAL A 322 -2.43 -18.73 -12.69
C VAL A 322 -3.79 -19.42 -12.77
N GLU A 323 -4.26 -19.75 -13.97
CA GLU A 323 -5.56 -20.41 -14.13
C GLU A 323 -5.61 -21.82 -13.52
N GLU A 324 -4.48 -22.54 -13.47
CA GLU A 324 -4.41 -23.83 -12.79
C GLU A 324 -4.56 -23.70 -11.27
N TRP A 325 -3.86 -22.74 -10.66
CA TRP A 325 -3.99 -22.48 -9.22
C TRP A 325 -5.41 -22.01 -8.88
N LYS A 326 -5.97 -21.10 -9.68
CA LYS A 326 -7.30 -20.55 -9.49
C LYS A 326 -8.42 -21.59 -9.38
N LYS A 327 -8.27 -22.77 -10.01
CA LYS A 327 -9.24 -23.87 -9.88
C LYS A 327 -9.47 -24.30 -8.44
N ASN A 328 -8.45 -24.22 -7.58
CA ASN A 328 -8.57 -24.57 -6.17
C ASN A 328 -9.35 -23.52 -5.36
N LEU A 329 -9.41 -22.29 -5.87
CA LEU A 329 -10.14 -21.18 -5.24
C LEU A 329 -11.64 -21.24 -5.53
N ALA A 330 -12.04 -21.91 -6.62
CA ALA A 330 -13.42 -21.88 -7.14
C ALA A 330 -14.48 -22.37 -6.14
N ASN A 331 -14.17 -23.39 -5.33
CA ASN A 331 -15.10 -23.88 -4.30
C ASN A 331 -15.19 -22.96 -3.08
N TYR A 332 -14.14 -22.16 -2.84
CA TYR A 332 -14.03 -21.30 -1.67
C TYR A 332 -14.63 -19.90 -1.92
N SER A 333 -14.56 -19.41 -3.16
CA SER A 333 -14.87 -18.01 -3.48
C SER A 333 -16.17 -17.80 -4.26
N ALA A 334 -16.65 -18.81 -5.01
CA ALA A 334 -17.75 -18.62 -5.97
C ALA A 334 -19.17 -18.61 -5.37
N GLN A 335 -19.31 -18.81 -4.05
CA GLN A 335 -20.61 -18.84 -3.40
C GLN A 335 -21.30 -17.48 -3.55
N TYR A 336 -22.48 -17.48 -4.18
CA TYR A 336 -23.32 -16.29 -4.30
C TYR A 336 -23.85 -15.84 -2.94
N VAL A 337 -23.70 -14.55 -2.66
CA VAL A 337 -24.10 -13.90 -1.40
C VAL A 337 -25.33 -13.03 -1.63
N GLY A 338 -25.35 -12.21 -2.69
CA GLY A 338 -26.46 -11.32 -2.99
C GLY A 338 -26.16 -10.39 -4.16
N GLN A 339 -26.84 -9.25 -4.22
CA GLN A 339 -26.68 -8.28 -5.31
C GLN A 339 -26.53 -6.85 -4.76
N THR A 340 -25.65 -6.03 -5.34
CA THR A 340 -25.66 -4.57 -5.15
C THR A 340 -26.33 -3.88 -6.34
N LEU A 341 -27.06 -2.81 -6.06
CA LEU A 341 -27.66 -1.93 -7.08
C LEU A 341 -26.83 -0.66 -7.33
N VAL A 342 -25.78 -0.44 -6.53
CA VAL A 342 -24.92 0.75 -6.57
C VAL A 342 -23.46 0.32 -6.46
N TYR A 343 -22.56 1.17 -6.96
CA TYR A 343 -21.13 0.99 -6.73
C TYR A 343 -20.86 1.02 -5.23
N LEU A 344 -20.25 -0.04 -4.69
CA LEU A 344 -19.82 -0.08 -3.31
C LEU A 344 -18.40 0.46 -3.26
N ASN A 345 -18.27 1.75 -2.95
CA ASN A 345 -17.00 2.45 -2.98
C ASN A 345 -16.18 2.12 -1.74
N GLY A 346 -15.20 1.24 -1.93
CA GLY A 346 -14.20 0.85 -0.94
C GLY A 346 -12.81 1.38 -1.25
N THR A 347 -12.70 2.36 -2.14
CA THR A 347 -11.41 2.92 -2.54
C THR A 347 -10.72 3.60 -1.36
N PHE A 348 -9.40 3.63 -1.41
CA PHE A 348 -8.57 4.28 -0.42
C PHE A 348 -8.92 5.78 -0.29
N GLU A 349 -9.07 6.45 -1.43
CA GLU A 349 -9.31 7.89 -1.56
C GLU A 349 -10.67 8.30 -0.97
N GLU A 350 -11.61 7.37 -0.87
CA GLU A 350 -12.91 7.60 -0.27
C GLU A 350 -12.92 7.20 1.21
N CYS A 351 -12.75 5.91 1.52
CA CYS A 351 -12.97 5.38 2.87
C CYS A 351 -11.95 5.84 3.92
N ARG A 352 -10.81 6.41 3.52
CA ARG A 352 -9.79 6.90 4.47
C ARG A 352 -9.80 8.42 4.66
N PHE A 353 -10.69 9.13 3.96
CA PHE A 353 -10.77 10.60 4.03
C PHE A 353 -12.19 11.12 4.27
N ARG A 354 -13.23 10.35 3.96
CA ARG A 354 -14.62 10.78 4.12
C ARG A 354 -15.55 9.59 4.32
N GLU A 355 -16.83 9.87 4.51
CA GLU A 355 -17.86 8.84 4.55
C GLU A 355 -17.90 8.08 3.22
N CYS A 356 -17.77 6.75 3.28
CA CYS A 356 -17.93 5.88 2.12
C CYS A 356 -19.12 4.93 2.31
N ASN A 357 -19.88 4.69 1.24
CA ASN A 357 -21.10 3.90 1.34
C ASN A 357 -20.84 2.42 1.67
N LEU A 358 -19.68 1.87 1.29
CA LEU A 358 -19.29 0.52 1.70
C LEU A 358 -19.01 0.46 3.21
N GLY A 359 -18.36 1.48 3.77
CA GLY A 359 -18.15 1.61 5.22
C GLY A 359 -19.47 1.67 5.98
N ASN A 360 -20.43 2.46 5.48
CA ASN A 360 -21.78 2.51 6.03
C ASN A 360 -22.45 1.14 6.04
N MET A 361 -22.41 0.40 4.93
CA MET A 361 -23.01 -0.92 4.80
C MET A 361 -22.38 -1.93 5.77
N ILE A 362 -21.05 -1.95 5.89
CA ILE A 362 -20.35 -2.87 6.79
C ILE A 362 -20.73 -2.56 8.24
N CYS A 363 -20.69 -1.29 8.65
CA CYS A 363 -21.11 -0.92 10.00
C CYS A 363 -22.61 -1.18 10.26
N ASP A 364 -23.47 -1.03 9.26
CA ASP A 364 -24.88 -1.41 9.38
C ASP A 364 -25.05 -2.92 9.51
N ALA A 365 -24.24 -3.73 8.82
CA ALA A 365 -24.20 -5.18 8.97
C ALA A 365 -23.73 -5.57 10.38
N MET A 366 -22.70 -4.90 10.90
CA MET A 366 -22.18 -5.10 12.26
C MET A 366 -23.25 -4.82 13.31
N VAL A 367 -23.97 -3.69 13.20
CA VAL A 367 -25.05 -3.35 14.13
C VAL A 367 -26.22 -4.34 13.98
N HIS A 368 -26.69 -4.59 12.75
CA HIS A 368 -27.81 -5.49 12.46
C HIS A 368 -27.59 -6.90 13.02
N HIS A 369 -26.39 -7.46 12.83
CA HIS A 369 -26.02 -8.78 13.34
C HIS A 369 -26.03 -8.87 14.87
N ASN A 370 -25.67 -7.78 15.56
CA ASN A 370 -25.60 -7.75 17.02
C ASN A 370 -26.92 -7.31 17.68
N ILE A 371 -27.92 -6.83 16.94
CA ILE A 371 -29.25 -6.60 17.50
C ILE A 371 -29.87 -7.95 17.84
N LYS A 372 -30.07 -8.19 19.15
CA LYS A 372 -30.73 -9.39 19.68
C LYS A 372 -32.17 -9.05 20.07
N ASN A 373 -32.47 -9.09 21.37
CA ASN A 373 -33.81 -8.83 21.90
C ASN A 373 -33.87 -7.46 22.59
N ALA A 374 -34.99 -6.76 22.43
CA ALA A 374 -35.36 -5.60 23.21
C ALA A 374 -35.86 -6.01 24.61
N ASP A 375 -35.75 -5.11 25.59
CA ASP A 375 -36.44 -5.21 26.87
C ASP A 375 -37.34 -3.98 27.10
N GLU A 376 -37.97 -3.86 28.29
CA GLU A 376 -38.88 -2.74 28.58
C GLU A 376 -38.22 -1.35 28.54
N LEU A 377 -36.89 -1.29 28.73
CA LEU A 377 -36.12 -0.04 28.88
C LEU A 377 -35.28 0.29 27.65
N GLN A 378 -34.83 -0.69 26.88
CA GLN A 378 -34.00 -0.49 25.70
C GLN A 378 -34.50 -1.28 24.48
N TRP A 379 -34.47 -0.64 23.30
CA TRP A 379 -34.84 -1.30 22.04
C TRP A 379 -33.74 -2.25 21.53
N SER A 380 -32.49 -2.01 21.93
CA SER A 380 -31.32 -2.86 21.69
C SER A 380 -30.24 -2.55 22.72
N HIS A 381 -29.37 -3.51 22.99
CA HIS A 381 -28.19 -3.32 23.85
C HIS A 381 -26.99 -2.69 23.10
N VAL A 382 -27.10 -2.52 21.79
CA VAL A 382 -26.11 -1.91 20.92
C VAL A 382 -26.81 -1.17 19.78
N SER A 383 -26.32 0.01 19.43
CA SER A 383 -26.91 0.86 18.40
C SER A 383 -25.89 1.41 17.41
N SER A 384 -24.60 1.21 17.66
CA SER A 384 -23.53 1.90 16.96
C SER A 384 -22.35 1.01 16.59
N CYS A 385 -21.64 1.42 15.55
CA CYS A 385 -20.42 0.80 15.05
C CYS A 385 -19.36 1.85 14.72
N ILE A 386 -18.09 1.48 14.92
CA ILE A 386 -16.94 2.15 14.29
C ILE A 386 -16.10 1.12 13.52
N LEU A 387 -15.59 1.53 12.35
CA LEU A 387 -14.78 0.70 11.46
C LEU A 387 -13.67 1.57 10.86
N ASN A 388 -12.40 1.20 11.05
CA ASN A 388 -11.29 1.93 10.43
C ASN A 388 -11.28 1.71 8.91
N GLY A 389 -11.14 2.79 8.13
CA GLY A 389 -11.11 2.76 6.67
C GLY A 389 -9.97 1.91 6.11
N GLY A 390 -8.89 1.73 6.89
CA GLY A 390 -7.80 0.79 6.60
C GLY A 390 -8.26 -0.67 6.44
N ALA A 391 -9.37 -1.06 7.08
CA ALA A 391 -9.93 -2.41 7.00
C ALA A 391 -10.68 -2.69 5.69
N ILE A 392 -11.08 -1.65 4.95
CA ILE A 392 -11.81 -1.77 3.68
C ILE A 392 -10.79 -1.79 2.53
N ARG A 393 -10.64 -2.95 1.87
CA ARG A 393 -9.49 -3.22 0.97
C ARG A 393 -9.83 -3.27 -0.52
N SER A 394 -11.09 -3.22 -0.89
CA SER A 394 -11.54 -3.23 -2.28
C SER A 394 -12.92 -2.59 -2.41
N SER A 395 -13.22 -2.11 -3.62
CA SER A 395 -14.59 -1.77 -4.04
C SER A 395 -15.30 -3.00 -4.63
N ILE A 396 -16.63 -2.91 -4.77
CA ILE A 396 -17.45 -3.84 -5.55
C ILE A 396 -18.22 -3.06 -6.61
N ASP A 397 -17.98 -3.37 -7.88
CA ASP A 397 -18.60 -2.72 -9.04
C ASP A 397 -19.94 -3.37 -9.39
N GLU A 398 -21.03 -2.60 -9.37
CA GLU A 398 -22.39 -3.06 -9.70
C GLU A 398 -22.56 -3.42 -11.18
N ARG A 399 -21.67 -2.96 -12.06
CA ARG A 399 -21.68 -3.23 -13.50
C ARG A 399 -21.04 -4.59 -13.80
N SER A 400 -20.23 -5.07 -12.87
CA SER A 400 -19.68 -6.42 -12.86
C SER A 400 -20.77 -7.44 -12.55
N ARG A 401 -20.95 -8.43 -13.43
CA ARG A 401 -21.90 -9.56 -13.22
C ARG A 401 -23.32 -9.12 -12.78
N ASN A 402 -23.80 -8.00 -13.31
CA ASN A 402 -25.09 -7.38 -12.94
C ASN A 402 -25.22 -7.13 -11.42
N GLY A 403 -24.13 -6.76 -10.77
CA GLY A 403 -24.08 -6.45 -9.34
C GLY A 403 -24.07 -7.68 -8.45
N SER A 404 -23.91 -8.88 -9.00
CA SER A 404 -23.81 -10.11 -8.19
C SER A 404 -22.57 -10.05 -7.30
N ILE A 405 -22.78 -10.34 -6.01
CA ILE A 405 -21.76 -10.41 -4.97
C ILE A 405 -21.57 -11.87 -4.60
N THR A 406 -20.33 -12.36 -4.63
CA THR A 406 -19.92 -13.67 -4.13
C THR A 406 -19.01 -13.52 -2.92
N MET A 407 -18.67 -14.64 -2.27
CA MET A 407 -17.70 -14.65 -1.18
C MET A 407 -16.33 -14.12 -1.61
N GLU A 408 -15.96 -14.27 -2.88
CA GLU A 408 -14.74 -13.66 -3.43
C GLU A 408 -14.73 -12.14 -3.26
N GLU A 409 -15.84 -11.48 -3.61
CA GLU A 409 -15.95 -10.03 -3.46
C GLU A 409 -15.97 -9.63 -1.97
N VAL A 410 -16.68 -10.36 -1.11
CA VAL A 410 -16.68 -10.09 0.35
C VAL A 410 -15.28 -10.23 0.96
N ILE A 411 -14.55 -11.29 0.61
CA ILE A 411 -13.18 -11.54 1.08
C ILE A 411 -12.22 -10.46 0.54
N SER A 412 -12.40 -10.01 -0.71
CA SER A 412 -11.57 -8.92 -1.26
C SER A 412 -11.75 -7.60 -0.52
N VAL A 413 -12.94 -7.35 0.05
CA VAL A 413 -13.21 -6.16 0.88
C VAL A 413 -12.62 -6.32 2.28
N LEU A 414 -12.80 -7.48 2.91
CA LEU A 414 -12.37 -7.79 4.29
C LEU A 414 -11.45 -9.03 4.31
N PRO A 415 -10.17 -8.91 3.93
CA PRO A 415 -9.33 -10.07 3.68
C PRO A 415 -8.61 -10.60 4.93
N PHE A 416 -8.66 -9.86 6.05
CA PHE A 416 -7.88 -10.13 7.25
C PHE A 416 -8.41 -11.32 8.08
N GLY A 417 -9.69 -11.68 7.92
CA GLY A 417 -10.30 -12.79 8.67
C GLY A 417 -10.44 -12.50 10.16
N GLY A 418 -10.75 -11.24 10.50
CA GLY A 418 -10.97 -10.80 11.87
C GLY A 418 -12.39 -11.09 12.36
N THR A 419 -12.74 -10.53 13.52
CA THR A 419 -14.10 -10.58 14.07
C THR A 419 -14.63 -9.17 14.28
N PHE A 420 -15.94 -9.03 14.36
CA PHE A 420 -16.58 -7.80 14.81
C PHE A 420 -17.02 -7.93 16.26
N ASP A 421 -16.25 -7.32 17.15
CA ASP A 421 -16.33 -7.46 18.59
C ASP A 421 -17.22 -6.39 19.23
N LEU A 422 -17.81 -6.72 20.38
CA LEU A 422 -18.54 -5.78 21.22
C LEU A 422 -17.64 -5.24 22.32
N VAL A 423 -17.58 -3.92 22.48
CA VAL A 423 -16.90 -3.30 23.62
C VAL A 423 -17.83 -2.36 24.38
N GLU A 424 -17.50 -2.09 25.64
CA GLU A 424 -18.09 -1.01 26.42
C GLU A 424 -17.03 0.07 26.69
N LEU A 425 -17.28 1.30 26.23
CA LEU A 425 -16.39 2.46 26.39
C LEU A 425 -17.10 3.60 27.10
N LYS A 426 -16.34 4.45 27.80
CA LYS A 426 -16.84 5.77 28.20
C LYS A 426 -16.98 6.68 26.98
N GLY A 427 -17.93 7.62 27.02
CA GLY A 427 -18.06 8.65 25.98
C GLY A 427 -16.78 9.47 25.79
N SER A 428 -16.03 9.72 26.87
CA SER A 428 -14.72 10.35 26.81
C SER A 428 -13.70 9.54 25.99
N THR A 429 -13.64 8.21 26.17
CA THR A 429 -12.80 7.31 25.37
C THR A 429 -13.23 7.29 23.91
N LEU A 430 -14.54 7.24 23.63
CA LEU A 430 -15.05 7.26 22.26
C LEU A 430 -14.71 8.58 21.55
N ARG A 431 -14.81 9.73 22.25
CA ARG A 431 -14.35 11.02 21.73
C ARG A 431 -12.85 11.01 21.43
N LYS A 432 -12.00 10.47 22.32
CA LYS A 432 -10.55 10.31 22.05
C LYS A 432 -10.30 9.48 20.80
N ALA A 433 -11.07 8.41 20.57
CA ALA A 433 -10.96 7.60 19.36
C ALA A 433 -11.29 8.42 18.09
N PHE A 434 -12.34 9.24 18.09
CA PHE A 434 -12.63 10.13 16.96
C PHE A 434 -11.58 11.23 16.76
N GLU A 435 -11.00 11.77 17.84
CA GLU A 435 -9.86 12.70 17.72
C GLU A 435 -8.63 12.02 17.10
N HIS A 436 -8.34 10.79 17.53
CA HIS A 436 -7.28 9.96 16.96
C HIS A 436 -7.52 9.67 15.48
N SER A 437 -8.78 9.39 15.11
CA SER A 437 -9.19 9.07 13.74
C SER A 437 -8.79 10.12 12.70
N VAL A 438 -8.69 11.39 13.12
CA VAL A 438 -8.30 12.51 12.25
C VAL A 438 -7.01 13.19 12.68
N ARG A 439 -6.22 12.63 13.60
CA ARG A 439 -5.00 13.29 14.12
C ARG A 439 -3.96 13.58 13.03
N ARG A 440 -3.83 12.68 12.04
CA ARG A 440 -2.95 12.78 10.87
C ARG A 440 -3.72 12.86 9.56
N TYR A 441 -4.93 13.42 9.59
CA TYR A 441 -5.77 13.59 8.41
C TYR A 441 -5.00 14.24 7.26
N GLY A 442 -5.15 13.70 6.05
CA GLY A 442 -4.41 14.12 4.85
C GLY A 442 -3.27 13.18 4.45
N GLY A 443 -2.77 12.34 5.37
CA GLY A 443 -1.84 11.26 5.04
C GLY A 443 -2.56 9.98 4.61
N ASN A 444 -1.90 9.14 3.79
CA ASN A 444 -2.39 7.79 3.46
C ASN A 444 -2.28 6.86 4.67
N ARG A 445 -3.29 6.86 5.55
CA ARG A 445 -3.32 6.06 6.79
C ARG A 445 -4.69 5.41 7.02
N GLY A 446 -4.71 4.35 7.83
CA GLY A 446 -5.88 3.49 8.09
C GLY A 446 -6.91 4.03 9.08
N GLU A 447 -6.54 4.99 9.95
CA GLU A 447 -7.27 5.32 11.18
C GLU A 447 -8.63 6.05 11.02
N PHE A 448 -9.00 6.50 9.83
CA PHE A 448 -10.27 7.21 9.62
C PHE A 448 -11.48 6.29 9.89
N LEU A 449 -12.42 6.68 10.74
CA LEU A 449 -13.51 5.81 11.19
C LEU A 449 -14.78 6.01 10.36
N GLN A 450 -15.19 4.95 9.65
CA GLN A 450 -16.55 4.74 9.13
C GLN A 450 -17.48 4.34 10.26
N VAL A 451 -18.79 4.64 10.15
CA VAL A 451 -19.71 4.51 11.28
C VAL A 451 -21.13 4.04 10.93
N SER A 452 -21.82 3.47 11.92
CA SER A 452 -23.29 3.36 11.98
C SER A 452 -23.77 3.78 13.36
N GLY A 453 -24.98 4.34 13.45
CA GLY A 453 -25.54 4.85 14.70
C GLY A 453 -24.76 5.99 15.34
N ILE A 454 -23.85 6.64 14.62
CA ILE A 454 -23.07 7.81 15.05
C ILE A 454 -23.19 8.90 13.99
N ARG A 455 -23.25 10.15 14.44
CA ARG A 455 -23.08 11.34 13.60
C ARG A 455 -21.92 12.17 14.14
N VAL A 456 -20.95 12.47 13.29
CA VAL A 456 -19.75 13.21 13.69
C VAL A 456 -19.48 14.37 12.73
N GLU A 457 -19.11 15.51 13.32
CA GLU A 457 -18.61 16.67 12.60
C GLU A 457 -17.15 16.90 13.00
N LEU A 458 -16.32 17.09 11.98
CA LEU A 458 -14.87 17.19 12.08
C LEU A 458 -14.41 18.49 11.43
N ASP A 459 -13.56 19.24 12.12
CA ASP A 459 -12.90 20.44 11.59
C ASP A 459 -11.39 20.22 11.61
N ILE A 460 -10.82 19.89 10.45
CA ILE A 460 -9.39 19.60 10.31
C ILE A 460 -8.50 20.84 10.34
N SER A 461 -9.09 22.05 10.32
CA SER A 461 -8.35 23.30 10.53
C SER A 461 -7.98 23.51 12.00
N ARG A 462 -8.66 22.80 12.92
CA ARG A 462 -8.38 22.86 14.37
C ARG A 462 -7.12 22.07 14.74
N PRO A 463 -6.47 22.43 15.88
CA PRO A 463 -5.35 21.68 16.42
C PRO A 463 -5.68 20.20 16.61
N VAL A 464 -4.68 19.34 16.43
CA VAL A 464 -4.79 17.89 16.69
C VAL A 464 -5.26 17.68 18.13
N GLY A 465 -6.31 16.87 18.32
CA GLY A 465 -6.94 16.63 19.62
C GLY A 465 -8.14 17.53 19.93
N GLU A 466 -8.44 18.50 19.06
CA GLU A 466 -9.63 19.37 19.14
C GLU A 466 -10.42 19.42 17.83
N ARG A 467 -10.32 18.38 16.99
CA ARG A 467 -10.93 18.34 15.65
C ARG A 467 -12.38 17.87 15.67
N VAL A 468 -12.85 17.21 16.72
CA VAL A 468 -14.23 16.73 16.84
C VAL A 468 -15.14 17.84 17.39
N THR A 469 -15.86 18.52 16.50
CA THR A 469 -16.75 19.65 16.86
C THR A 469 -18.10 19.19 17.37
N SER A 470 -18.64 18.09 16.83
CA SER A 470 -19.90 17.48 17.25
C SER A 470 -19.81 15.97 17.15
N LEU A 471 -20.38 15.27 18.14
CA LEU A 471 -20.44 13.82 18.16
C LEU A 471 -21.75 13.39 18.83
N GLY A 472 -22.66 12.83 18.04
CA GLY A 472 -23.94 12.29 18.48
C GLY A 472 -24.00 10.79 18.26
N ILE A 473 -24.74 10.10 19.12
CA ILE A 473 -24.87 8.64 19.10
C ILE A 473 -26.34 8.25 19.27
N LEU A 474 -26.75 7.15 18.63
CA LEU A 474 -28.13 6.68 18.66
C LEU A 474 -28.45 6.11 20.05
N CYS A 475 -29.45 6.67 20.73
CA CYS A 475 -29.86 6.20 22.06
C CYS A 475 -30.30 4.73 22.02
N THR A 476 -29.95 3.94 23.04
CA THR A 476 -30.47 2.57 23.25
C THR A 476 -31.62 2.54 24.25
N GLN A 477 -31.52 3.32 25.33
CA GLN A 477 -32.52 3.46 26.39
C GLN A 477 -33.63 4.45 26.00
N CYS A 478 -34.28 4.18 24.87
CA CYS A 478 -35.33 5.02 24.32
C CYS A 478 -36.29 4.17 23.48
N ARG A 479 -37.56 4.57 23.39
CA ARG A 479 -38.56 3.82 22.59
C ARG A 479 -38.46 4.09 21.09
N VAL A 480 -38.01 5.29 20.72
CA VAL A 480 -37.78 5.69 19.34
C VAL A 480 -36.30 6.08 19.24
N PRO A 481 -35.48 5.32 18.49
CA PRO A 481 -34.07 5.62 18.31
C PRO A 481 -33.89 7.03 17.74
N ARG A 482 -33.09 7.85 18.41
CA ARG A 482 -32.73 9.21 18.00
C ARG A 482 -31.29 9.49 18.39
N TYR A 483 -30.67 10.43 17.69
CA TYR A 483 -29.32 10.88 18.02
C TYR A 483 -29.40 11.83 19.20
N ASP A 484 -28.72 11.47 20.28
CA ASP A 484 -28.47 12.35 21.43
C ASP A 484 -26.97 12.72 21.44
N PRO A 485 -26.56 13.87 22.01
CA PRO A 485 -25.15 14.21 22.18
C PRO A 485 -24.39 13.14 22.97
N LEU A 486 -23.13 12.91 22.63
CA LEU A 486 -22.27 11.99 23.37
C LEU A 486 -21.89 12.59 24.74
N GLU A 487 -22.28 11.92 25.82
CA GLU A 487 -21.98 12.31 27.19
C GLU A 487 -20.67 11.68 27.69
N PRO A 488 -19.68 12.45 28.18
CA PRO A 488 -18.34 11.93 28.49
C PRO A 488 -18.32 10.77 29.51
N ASP A 489 -19.16 10.86 30.54
CA ASP A 489 -19.15 9.90 31.66
C ASP A 489 -20.12 8.72 31.47
N GLN A 490 -20.97 8.79 30.45
CA GLN A 490 -21.87 7.70 30.10
C GLN A 490 -21.07 6.55 29.45
N THR A 491 -21.49 5.31 29.74
CA THR A 491 -20.95 4.11 29.11
C THR A 491 -21.78 3.77 27.88
N TYR A 492 -21.11 3.52 26.76
CA TYR A 492 -21.70 3.13 25.49
C TYR A 492 -21.19 1.76 25.07
N ARG A 493 -22.07 0.96 24.51
CA ARG A 493 -21.73 -0.32 23.89
C ARG A 493 -21.77 -0.18 22.38
N LEU A 494 -20.69 -0.57 21.72
CA LEU A 494 -20.54 -0.47 20.26
C LEU A 494 -19.83 -1.69 19.68
N VAL A 495 -20.06 -1.92 18.39
CA VAL A 495 -19.37 -2.95 17.62
C VAL A 495 -18.15 -2.34 16.90
N LEU A 496 -17.02 -3.04 16.89
CA LEU A 496 -15.83 -2.66 16.13
C LEU A 496 -15.00 -3.88 15.72
N PRO A 497 -14.09 -3.79 14.73
CA PRO A 497 -13.18 -4.87 14.39
C PRO A 497 -12.30 -5.27 15.57
N SER A 498 -12.02 -6.56 15.77
CA SER A 498 -11.10 -7.05 16.79
C SER A 498 -9.72 -6.38 16.71
N TYR A 499 -9.27 -6.04 15.51
CA TYR A 499 -8.09 -5.23 15.25
C TYR A 499 -8.07 -3.91 16.05
N LEU A 500 -9.17 -3.15 16.03
CA LEU A 500 -9.28 -1.91 16.81
C LEU A 500 -9.44 -2.19 18.31
N ALA A 501 -10.11 -3.29 18.67
CA ALA A 501 -10.28 -3.66 20.07
C ALA A 501 -8.92 -3.87 20.73
N ASP A 502 -7.98 -4.50 20.02
CA ASP A 502 -6.62 -4.78 20.50
C ASP A 502 -5.61 -3.64 20.31
N GLY A 503 -6.09 -2.46 19.91
CA GLY A 503 -5.30 -1.24 19.81
C GLY A 503 -4.61 -1.03 18.46
N GLY A 504 -5.02 -1.76 17.42
CA GLY A 504 -4.58 -1.57 16.04
C GLY A 504 -4.80 -0.13 15.56
N ASP A 505 -4.08 0.27 14.50
CA ASP A 505 -4.00 1.66 14.00
C ASP A 505 -3.63 2.70 15.09
N GLY A 506 -3.05 2.25 16.20
CA GLY A 506 -2.68 3.08 17.34
C GLY A 506 -3.85 3.48 18.24
N PHE A 507 -5.01 2.83 18.14
CA PHE A 507 -6.16 3.05 19.02
C PHE A 507 -5.94 2.44 20.42
N SER A 508 -4.77 2.68 21.04
CA SER A 508 -4.43 2.12 22.34
C SER A 508 -5.43 2.51 23.44
N MET A 509 -6.04 3.69 23.33
CA MET A 509 -7.09 4.13 24.25
C MET A 509 -8.29 3.18 24.27
N ILE A 510 -8.63 2.52 23.16
CA ILE A 510 -9.70 1.50 23.15
C ILE A 510 -9.25 0.28 23.96
N LYS A 511 -8.04 -0.23 23.71
CA LYS A 511 -7.50 -1.41 24.42
C LYS A 511 -7.36 -1.16 25.93
N GLU A 512 -6.84 0.00 26.30
CA GLU A 512 -6.49 0.36 27.67
C GLU A 512 -7.69 0.81 28.50
N GLU A 513 -8.67 1.50 27.89
CA GLU A 513 -9.81 2.11 28.61
C GLU A 513 -11.13 1.33 28.43
N ARG A 514 -11.16 0.22 27.65
CA ARG A 514 -12.38 -0.60 27.53
C ARG A 514 -12.80 -1.20 28.86
N LEU A 515 -14.07 -1.01 29.21
CA LEU A 515 -14.68 -1.53 30.43
C LEU A 515 -15.07 -3.01 30.26
N LYS A 516 -15.39 -3.40 29.03
CA LYS A 516 -15.75 -4.76 28.64
C LYS A 516 -15.38 -5.02 27.18
N HIS A 517 -15.05 -6.26 26.85
CA HIS A 517 -14.76 -6.75 25.51
C HIS A 517 -15.30 -8.17 25.38
N ASP A 518 -16.24 -8.36 24.44
CA ASP A 518 -16.77 -9.67 24.05
C ASP A 518 -16.38 -9.89 22.57
N SER A 519 -15.62 -10.96 22.28
CA SER A 519 -15.33 -11.34 20.89
C SER A 519 -16.60 -11.73 20.15
N GLY A 520 -16.75 -11.24 18.93
CA GLY A 520 -17.93 -11.51 18.10
C GLY A 520 -17.65 -12.52 16.99
N ASP A 521 -18.49 -12.44 15.95
CA ASP A 521 -18.43 -13.35 14.81
C ASP A 521 -17.49 -12.83 13.71
N MET A 522 -17.11 -13.73 12.81
CA MET A 522 -16.19 -13.46 11.71
C MET A 522 -16.72 -12.35 10.78
N ASP A 523 -15.84 -11.41 10.45
CA ASP A 523 -16.13 -10.21 9.67
C ASP A 523 -16.85 -10.50 8.33
N ILE A 524 -16.30 -11.40 7.53
CA ILE A 524 -16.86 -11.81 6.24
C ILE A 524 -18.22 -12.50 6.38
N ALA A 525 -18.44 -13.25 7.48
CA ALA A 525 -19.70 -13.95 7.71
C ALA A 525 -20.81 -12.96 8.08
N VAL A 526 -20.52 -11.98 8.93
CA VAL A 526 -21.44 -10.91 9.30
C VAL A 526 -21.89 -10.11 8.07
N VAL A 527 -20.95 -9.68 7.24
CA VAL A 527 -21.26 -8.93 6.01
C VAL A 527 -22.02 -9.79 4.99
N ALA A 528 -21.58 -11.03 4.78
CA ALA A 528 -22.23 -11.94 3.84
C ALA A 528 -23.68 -12.24 4.24
N ASN A 529 -23.93 -12.51 5.52
CA ASN A 529 -25.29 -12.78 6.02
C ASN A 529 -26.20 -11.56 5.83
N TYR A 530 -25.72 -10.36 6.14
CA TYR A 530 -26.49 -9.13 5.94
C TYR A 530 -26.89 -8.93 4.47
N ILE A 531 -25.94 -9.11 3.54
CA ILE A 531 -26.21 -8.99 2.11
C ILE A 531 -27.20 -10.08 1.66
N TYR A 532 -27.02 -11.31 2.14
CA TYR A 532 -27.89 -12.45 1.83
C TYR A 532 -29.33 -12.22 2.29
N GLU A 533 -29.53 -11.73 3.52
CA GLU A 533 -30.86 -11.40 4.07
C GLU A 533 -31.55 -10.28 3.29
N ARG A 534 -30.80 -9.22 2.94
CA ARG A 534 -31.31 -8.09 2.17
C ARG A 534 -31.60 -8.45 0.73
N LYS A 535 -30.92 -9.46 0.18
CA LYS A 535 -30.89 -9.90 -1.23
C LYS A 535 -30.31 -8.85 -2.19
N ARG A 536 -30.73 -7.59 -2.04
CA ARG A 536 -30.28 -6.41 -2.79
C ARG A 536 -29.87 -5.31 -1.83
N VAL A 537 -28.65 -4.81 -1.96
CA VAL A 537 -28.13 -3.69 -1.16
C VAL A 537 -27.98 -2.43 -2.01
N HIS A 538 -28.16 -1.28 -1.38
CA HIS A 538 -28.07 0.05 -2.00
C HIS A 538 -27.66 1.13 -0.97
N PRO A 539 -26.55 0.94 -0.23
CA PRO A 539 -26.11 1.90 0.77
C PRO A 539 -25.77 3.25 0.13
N ALA A 540 -26.08 4.34 0.83
CA ALA A 540 -25.78 5.70 0.39
C ALA A 540 -24.70 6.34 1.28
N VAL A 541 -24.20 7.50 0.84
CA VAL A 541 -23.53 8.47 1.69
C VAL A 541 -24.62 9.40 2.25
N GLU A 542 -24.74 9.46 3.57
CA GLU A 542 -25.94 9.94 4.26
C GLU A 542 -25.66 11.09 5.24
N GLY A 543 -24.42 11.57 5.29
CA GLY A 543 -24.00 12.62 6.23
C GLY A 543 -23.82 12.09 7.65
N ARG A 544 -23.38 10.82 7.79
CA ARG A 544 -22.92 10.27 9.07
C ARG A 544 -21.62 10.93 9.52
N ILE A 545 -20.77 11.32 8.55
CA ILE A 545 -19.49 11.98 8.82
C ILE A 545 -19.39 13.25 7.97
N MET A 546 -19.25 14.40 8.61
CA MET A 546 -19.03 15.69 7.93
C MET A 546 -17.64 16.23 8.26
N VAL A 547 -16.84 16.48 7.22
CA VAL A 547 -15.47 16.98 7.34
C VAL A 547 -15.39 18.38 6.75
N SER A 548 -14.96 19.35 7.56
CA SER A 548 -14.80 20.77 7.20
C SER A 548 -13.36 21.24 7.41
N GLY A 549 -12.98 22.36 6.78
CA GLY A 549 -11.63 22.92 6.93
C GLY A 549 -10.57 22.25 6.05
N SER A 550 -10.96 21.36 5.13
CA SER A 550 -10.06 20.88 4.07
C SER A 550 -9.96 22.00 3.06
N ALA A 551 -8.77 22.60 2.94
CA ALA A 551 -8.47 23.44 1.80
C ALA A 551 -8.51 22.56 0.56
N THR A 552 -9.70 22.40 -0.03
CA THR A 552 -9.78 22.22 -1.47
C THR A 552 -9.19 23.49 -2.05
N ALA A 553 -8.04 23.38 -2.69
CA ALA A 553 -7.67 24.31 -3.73
C ALA A 553 -8.81 24.24 -4.76
N SER A 554 -9.83 25.08 -4.58
CA SER A 554 -10.82 25.31 -5.62
C SER A 554 -10.01 25.74 -6.82
N ALA A 555 -10.02 24.93 -7.87
CA ALA A 555 -9.60 25.34 -9.19
C ALA A 555 -10.32 26.67 -9.46
N GLY A 556 -9.57 27.77 -9.33
CA GLY A 556 -10.08 29.10 -9.56
C GLY A 556 -10.62 29.12 -10.97
N HIS A 557 -11.95 29.21 -11.09
CA HIS A 557 -12.55 29.68 -12.33
C HIS A 557 -12.04 31.10 -12.52
N VAL A 558 -10.93 31.23 -13.24
CA VAL A 558 -10.57 32.48 -13.88
C VAL A 558 -11.65 32.70 -14.93
N ILE A 559 -12.69 33.43 -14.55
CA ILE A 559 -13.62 34.03 -15.50
C ILE A 559 -12.79 35.00 -16.33
N LEU A 560 -12.33 34.52 -17.50
CA LEU A 560 -11.75 35.36 -18.52
C LEU A 560 -12.91 36.17 -19.12
N LEU A 561 -13.10 37.39 -18.62
CA LEU A 561 -13.96 38.39 -19.23
C LEU A 561 -13.34 38.79 -20.58
N LEU A 562 -13.72 38.08 -21.64
CA LEU A 562 -13.50 38.50 -23.03
C LEU A 562 -14.40 39.70 -23.33
N LEU A 563 -13.87 40.90 -23.12
CA LEU A 563 -14.38 42.12 -23.73
C LEU A 563 -14.16 42.04 -25.24
N GLY A 564 -15.21 41.66 -25.97
CA GLY A 564 -15.25 41.77 -27.42
C GLY A 564 -15.27 43.23 -27.83
N LEU A 565 -14.17 43.72 -28.40
CA LEU A 565 -14.17 44.91 -29.24
C LEU A 565 -14.76 44.53 -30.61
N SER A 566 -15.99 44.98 -30.87
CA SER A 566 -16.58 45.01 -32.20
C SER A 566 -15.94 46.13 -33.02
N LEU A 567 -15.04 45.77 -33.94
CA LEU A 567 -14.65 46.62 -35.07
C LEU A 567 -15.48 46.21 -36.29
N THR A 568 -16.50 47.00 -36.58
CA THR A 568 -17.22 46.98 -37.85
C THR A 568 -16.30 47.55 -38.94
N LEU A 569 -15.82 46.68 -39.83
CA LEU A 569 -15.32 47.09 -41.14
C LEU A 569 -16.51 47.11 -42.09
N ASP A 570 -16.97 48.34 -42.35
CA ASP A 570 -17.95 48.67 -43.37
C ASP A 570 -17.27 48.57 -44.75
N THR A 571 -17.80 47.70 -45.62
CA THR A 571 -17.43 47.64 -47.04
C THR A 571 -18.71 47.65 -47.86
N GLY A 572 -18.90 48.72 -48.64
CA GLY A 572 -19.82 48.76 -49.78
C GLY A 572 -20.82 49.91 -49.76
N HIS A 573 -20.44 51.10 -50.21
CA HIS A 573 -20.54 51.50 -51.63
C HIS A 573 -19.96 52.90 -51.89
#